data_AF-A0A917GUJ0-F1
#
_entry.id   AF-A0A917GUJ0-F1
#
_cell.length_a   1.000
_cell.length_b   1.000
_cell.length_c   1.000
_cell.angle_alpha   90.00
_cell.angle_beta   90.00
_cell.angle_gamma   90.00
#
_symmetry.space_group_name_H-M   'P 1'
#
loop_
_entity.id
_entity.type
_entity.pdbx_description
1 polymer ?
#
loop_
_entity_poly.entity_id
_entity_poly.type
_entity_poly.pdbx_seq_one_letter_code
_entity_poly.pdbx_strand_id
1 'polypeptide(L)'
;MVNWIWLFFIVVSVIAAAANGQIDAVTQAAFDGAKSGVTVSFGLISIMVFWLGMMRIADDAGLLKKLARLLSPVVRLLFPDVPKNHPALGYIMSNLSANLFGLGNAATPMGIKAMQELQKLNPDPQTATPAMCTLLALNTSSITLIPTTLIAIRMNYGSANPTEIVGTTLAATIIATGAAIAADRWYRRRSKSAPPPSINKRKRKTDKTHAVTHPAADSLSAVSPGGGPIA
;
A
#
# COMPACT_ATOMS: atom_id res chain seq x y z
N MET A 1 3.42 -18.48 4.92
CA MET A 1 2.51 -19.26 4.05
C MET A 1 2.88 -19.16 2.57
N VAL A 2 3.14 -17.96 2.02
CA VAL A 2 3.50 -17.79 0.59
C VAL A 2 4.78 -18.52 0.17
N ASN A 3 5.84 -18.54 1.00
CA ASN A 3 7.08 -19.27 0.68
C ASN A 3 6.85 -20.77 0.44
N TRP A 4 5.94 -21.38 1.20
CA TRP A 4 5.60 -22.80 1.02
C TRP A 4 4.90 -23.07 -0.31
N ILE A 5 4.06 -22.13 -0.76
CA ILE A 5 3.37 -22.22 -2.05
C ILE A 5 4.39 -22.12 -3.21
N TRP A 6 5.32 -21.16 -3.14
CA TRP A 6 6.38 -21.01 -4.15
C TRP A 6 7.29 -22.23 -4.20
N LEU A 7 7.71 -22.72 -3.04
CA LEU A 7 8.54 -23.92 -2.96
C LEU A 7 7.82 -25.12 -3.59
N PHE A 8 6.54 -25.31 -3.28
CA PHE A 8 5.73 -26.36 -3.88
C PHE A 8 5.71 -26.28 -5.41
N PHE A 9 5.45 -25.10 -5.99
CA PHE A 9 5.44 -24.93 -7.44
C PHE A 9 6.80 -25.21 -8.09
N ILE A 10 7.90 -24.75 -7.48
CA ILE A 10 9.26 -24.99 -7.97
C ILE A 10 9.60 -26.48 -7.92
N VAL A 11 9.29 -27.15 -6.82
CA VAL A 11 9.57 -28.59 -6.66
C VAL A 11 8.77 -29.41 -7.67
N VAL A 12 7.48 -29.12 -7.82
CA VAL A 12 6.62 -29.80 -8.81
C VAL A 12 7.12 -29.56 -10.24
N SER A 13 7.56 -28.34 -10.58
CA SER A 13 8.09 -28.07 -11.92
C SER A 13 9.40 -28.81 -12.21
N VAL A 14 10.29 -28.91 -11.22
CA VAL A 14 11.56 -29.64 -11.34
C VAL A 14 11.32 -31.14 -11.50
N ILE A 15 10.43 -31.73 -10.70
CA ILE A 15 10.07 -33.16 -10.79
C ILE A 15 9.43 -33.46 -12.15
N ALA A 16 8.50 -32.62 -12.61
CA ALA A 16 7.86 -32.78 -13.92
C ALA A 16 8.85 -32.66 -15.08
N ALA A 17 9.83 -31.74 -14.99
CA ALA A 17 10.88 -31.60 -15.99
C ALA A 17 11.83 -32.81 -15.99
N ALA A 18 12.19 -33.33 -14.81
CA ALA A 18 13.00 -34.54 -14.69
C ALA A 18 12.30 -35.78 -15.24
N ALA A 19 11.00 -35.95 -14.97
CA ALA A 19 10.20 -37.06 -15.48
C ALA A 19 10.06 -37.05 -17.02
N ASN A 20 10.05 -35.87 -17.63
CA ASN A 20 9.98 -35.70 -19.09
C ASN A 20 11.36 -35.61 -19.77
N GLY A 21 12.47 -35.73 -19.02
CA GLY A 21 13.84 -35.61 -19.56
C GLY A 21 14.24 -34.20 -20.00
N GLN A 22 13.51 -33.16 -19.58
CA GLN A 22 13.71 -31.75 -19.97
C GLN A 22 14.33 -30.91 -18.84
N ILE A 23 15.31 -31.46 -18.11
CA ILE A 23 15.95 -30.76 -16.98
C ILE A 23 16.60 -29.44 -17.42
N ASP A 24 17.13 -29.39 -18.64
CA ASP A 24 17.73 -28.18 -19.23
C ASP A 24 16.73 -27.03 -19.36
N ALA A 25 15.44 -27.33 -19.58
CA ALA A 25 14.38 -26.33 -19.67
C ALA A 25 14.17 -25.59 -18.33
N VAL A 26 14.43 -26.24 -17.20
CA VAL A 26 14.36 -25.60 -15.87
C VAL A 26 15.47 -24.57 -15.73
N THR A 27 16.70 -24.94 -16.10
CA THR A 27 17.86 -24.06 -16.06
C THR A 27 17.66 -22.86 -16.99
N GLN A 28 17.19 -23.11 -18.22
CA GLN A 28 16.91 -22.05 -19.18
C GLN A 28 15.81 -21.10 -18.69
N ALA A 29 14.70 -21.64 -18.17
CA ALA A 29 13.62 -20.83 -17.60
C ALA A 29 14.09 -19.98 -16.40
N ALA A 30 15.03 -20.48 -15.58
CA ALA A 30 15.62 -19.72 -14.49
C ALA A 30 16.44 -18.52 -15.01
N PHE A 31 17.27 -18.72 -16.04
CA PHE A 31 18.05 -17.63 -16.64
C PHE A 31 17.17 -16.62 -17.40
N ASP A 32 16.17 -17.08 -18.15
CA ASP A 32 15.22 -16.22 -18.84
C ASP A 32 14.39 -15.41 -17.85
N GLY A 33 13.95 -16.04 -16.75
CA GLY A 33 13.29 -15.36 -15.64
C GLY A 33 14.17 -14.29 -15.01
N ALA A 34 15.46 -14.57 -14.77
CA ALA A 34 16.41 -13.59 -14.24
C ALA A 34 16.60 -12.41 -15.20
N LYS A 35 16.80 -12.68 -16.50
CA LYS A 35 16.97 -11.64 -17.53
C LYS A 35 15.71 -10.76 -17.66
N SER A 36 14.55 -11.39 -17.76
CA SER A 36 13.26 -10.71 -17.82
C SER A 36 13.04 -9.86 -16.58
N GLY A 37 13.32 -10.39 -15.39
CA GLY A 37 13.23 -9.66 -14.13
C GLY A 37 14.09 -8.40 -14.13
N VAL A 38 15.33 -8.47 -14.62
CA VAL A 38 16.22 -7.30 -14.74
C VAL A 38 15.66 -6.28 -15.74
N THR A 39 15.28 -6.70 -16.94
CA THR A 39 14.72 -5.81 -17.97
C THR A 39 13.46 -5.09 -17.50
N VAL A 40 12.53 -5.83 -16.90
CA VAL A 40 11.29 -5.27 -16.33
C VAL A 40 11.60 -4.32 -15.19
N SER A 41 12.54 -4.67 -14.30
CA SER A 41 12.93 -3.81 -13.18
C SER A 41 13.48 -2.47 -13.66
N PHE A 42 14.39 -2.46 -14.63
CA PHE A 42 14.93 -1.22 -15.19
C PHE A 42 13.85 -0.38 -15.89
N GLY A 43 12.98 -1.01 -16.69
CA GLY A 43 11.86 -0.32 -17.34
C GLY A 43 10.89 0.29 -16.33
N LEU A 44 10.63 -0.40 -15.22
CA LEU A 44 9.76 0.11 -14.14
C LEU A 44 10.44 1.21 -13.32
N ILE A 45 11.76 1.17 -13.09
CA ILE A 45 12.48 2.21 -12.33
C ILE A 45 12.32 3.57 -13.02
N SER A 46 12.63 3.67 -14.32
CA SER A 46 12.62 4.94 -15.05
C SER A 46 11.26 5.62 -15.00
N ILE A 47 10.19 4.87 -15.28
CA ILE A 47 8.83 5.40 -15.32
C ILE A 47 8.28 5.67 -13.92
N MET A 48 8.62 4.86 -12.91
CA MET A 48 8.22 5.11 -11.51
C MET A 48 8.90 6.34 -10.92
N VAL A 49 10.19 6.54 -11.17
CA VAL A 49 10.91 7.75 -10.72
C VAL A 49 10.27 9.00 -11.32
N PHE A 50 9.95 8.96 -12.61
CA PHE A 50 9.26 10.06 -13.29
C PHE A 50 7.88 10.36 -12.66
N TRP A 51 7.03 9.35 -12.50
CA TRP A 51 5.69 9.52 -11.94
C TRP A 51 5.70 9.93 -10.46
N LEU A 52 6.59 9.35 -9.65
CA LEU A 52 6.76 9.74 -8.24
C LEU A 52 7.31 11.16 -8.11
N GLY A 53 8.21 11.58 -9.02
CA GLY A 53 8.71 12.95 -9.09
C GLY A 53 7.59 13.96 -9.41
N MET A 54 6.78 13.70 -10.43
CA MET A 54 5.60 14.54 -10.73
C MET A 54 4.61 14.58 -9.57
N MET A 55 4.39 13.46 -8.86
CA MET A 55 3.52 13.45 -7.69
C MET A 55 4.08 14.27 -6.53
N ARG A 56 5.39 14.22 -6.29
CA ARG A 56 6.05 15.05 -5.29
C ARG A 56 5.78 16.53 -5.57
N ILE A 57 5.92 16.94 -6.84
CA ILE A 57 5.59 18.30 -7.29
C ILE A 57 4.11 18.61 -7.06
N ALA A 58 3.19 17.66 -7.35
CA ALA A 58 1.76 17.84 -7.10
C ALA A 58 1.42 17.98 -5.60
N ASP A 59 2.12 17.26 -4.72
CA ASP A 59 1.93 17.35 -3.27
C ASP A 59 2.47 18.68 -2.72
N ASP A 60 3.66 19.07 -3.16
CA ASP A 60 4.29 20.36 -2.83
C ASP A 60 3.43 21.54 -3.35
N ALA A 61 2.83 21.41 -4.53
CA ALA A 61 1.84 22.35 -5.07
C ALA A 61 0.49 22.34 -4.32
N GLY A 62 0.32 21.44 -3.34
CA GLY A 62 -0.88 21.32 -2.53
C GLY A 62 -2.08 20.71 -3.24
N LEU A 63 -1.89 20.10 -4.42
CA LEU A 63 -2.96 19.44 -5.18
C LEU A 63 -3.52 18.26 -4.39
N LEU A 64 -2.66 17.46 -3.76
CA LEU A 64 -3.07 16.34 -2.91
C LEU A 64 -3.86 16.84 -1.68
N LYS A 65 -3.46 17.96 -1.07
CA LYS A 65 -4.21 18.58 0.05
C LYS A 65 -5.58 19.10 -0.39
N LYS A 66 -5.71 19.61 -1.63
CA LYS A 66 -7.00 20.02 -2.20
C LYS A 66 -7.88 18.81 -2.51
N LEU A 67 -7.32 17.76 -3.09
CA LEU A 67 -8.04 16.51 -3.34
C LEU A 67 -8.46 15.83 -2.05
N ALA A 68 -7.62 15.80 -1.02
CA ALA A 68 -7.97 15.30 0.31
C ALA A 68 -9.15 16.08 0.91
N ARG A 69 -9.20 17.41 0.73
CA ARG A 69 -10.37 18.21 1.11
C ARG A 69 -11.61 17.86 0.31
N LEU A 70 -11.48 17.61 -0.99
CA LEU A 70 -12.59 17.21 -1.87
C LEU A 70 -13.14 15.81 -1.50
N LEU A 71 -12.25 14.88 -1.14
CA LEU A 71 -12.60 13.52 -0.72
C LEU A 71 -13.05 13.43 0.74
N SER A 72 -12.82 14.47 1.54
CA SER A 72 -13.24 14.55 2.95
C SER A 72 -14.68 14.15 3.24
N PRO A 73 -15.71 14.63 2.52
CA PRO A 73 -17.08 14.17 2.73
C PRO A 73 -17.24 12.65 2.49
N VAL A 74 -16.60 12.11 1.45
CA VAL A 74 -16.67 10.68 1.11
C VAL A 74 -15.98 9.84 2.18
N VAL A 75 -14.78 10.23 2.60
CA VAL A 75 -14.03 9.54 3.66
C VAL A 75 -14.80 9.60 4.99
N ARG A 76 -15.41 10.73 5.34
CA ARG A 76 -16.23 10.84 6.55
C ARG A 76 -17.47 9.94 6.50
N LEU A 77 -18.08 9.76 5.33
CA LEU A 77 -19.22 8.87 5.14
C LEU A 77 -18.82 7.39 5.27
N LEU A 78 -17.66 7.02 4.74
CA LEU A 78 -17.13 5.65 4.77
C LEU A 78 -16.58 5.26 6.15
N PHE A 79 -16.05 6.22 6.92
CA PHE A 79 -15.43 6.01 8.22
C PHE A 79 -16.16 6.76 9.35
N PRO A 80 -17.43 6.44 9.65
CA PRO A 80 -18.21 7.14 10.67
C PRO A 80 -17.68 6.91 12.10
N ASP A 81 -16.96 5.80 12.31
CA ASP A 81 -16.45 5.38 13.62
C ASP A 81 -15.15 6.10 14.03
N VAL A 82 -14.56 6.88 13.12
CA VAL A 82 -13.28 7.58 13.34
C VAL A 82 -13.54 9.02 13.79
N PRO A 83 -12.95 9.49 14.92
CA PRO A 83 -13.16 10.87 15.40
C PRO A 83 -12.74 11.93 14.38
N LYS A 84 -13.50 13.04 14.31
CA LYS A 84 -13.40 14.08 13.26
C LYS A 84 -12.03 14.80 13.13
N ASN A 85 -11.09 14.60 14.06
CA ASN A 85 -9.74 15.17 14.06
C ASN A 85 -8.64 14.10 14.27
N HIS A 86 -8.94 12.81 14.10
CA HIS A 86 -7.94 11.76 14.29
C HIS A 86 -6.95 11.70 13.11
N PRO A 87 -5.63 11.55 13.33
CA PRO A 87 -4.63 11.47 12.27
C PRO A 87 -4.88 10.33 11.27
N ALA A 88 -5.60 9.28 11.68
CA ALA A 88 -6.04 8.19 10.79
C ALA A 88 -6.72 8.70 9.51
N LEU A 89 -7.57 9.73 9.61
CA LEU A 89 -8.28 10.26 8.44
C LEU A 89 -7.32 10.85 7.41
N GLY A 90 -6.24 11.51 7.86
CA GLY A 90 -5.22 12.07 6.98
C GLY A 90 -4.48 10.97 6.21
N TYR A 91 -4.05 9.91 6.89
CA TYR A 91 -3.39 8.79 6.22
C TYR A 91 -4.32 8.00 5.29
N ILE A 92 -5.58 7.81 5.65
CA ILE A 92 -6.60 7.20 4.78
C ILE A 92 -6.78 8.04 3.51
N MET A 93 -6.91 9.36 3.64
CA MET A 93 -7.04 10.27 2.50
C MET A 93 -5.82 10.21 1.59
N SER A 94 -4.60 10.22 2.16
CA SER A 94 -3.37 10.11 1.38
C SER A 94 -3.26 8.76 0.67
N ASN A 95 -3.62 7.66 1.32
CA ASN A 95 -3.67 6.33 0.73
C ASN A 95 -4.67 6.24 -0.44
N LEU A 96 -5.91 6.69 -0.24
CA LEU A 96 -6.93 6.70 -1.30
C LEU A 96 -6.54 7.63 -2.46
N SER A 97 -5.94 8.78 -2.18
CA SER A 97 -5.46 9.70 -3.21
C SER A 97 -4.35 9.07 -4.05
N ALA A 98 -3.39 8.39 -3.41
CA ALA A 98 -2.33 7.67 -4.10
C ALA A 98 -2.86 6.55 -5.01
N ASN A 99 -3.83 5.76 -4.51
CA ASN A 99 -4.52 4.75 -5.33
C ASN A 99 -5.27 5.38 -6.51
N LEU A 100 -5.93 6.52 -6.29
CA LEU A 100 -6.67 7.22 -7.35
C LEU A 100 -5.78 7.67 -8.50
N PHE A 101 -4.53 8.07 -8.22
CA PHE A 101 -3.53 8.42 -9.24
C PHE A 101 -2.74 7.22 -9.79
N GLY A 102 -3.08 5.99 -9.39
CA GLY A 102 -2.40 4.77 -9.83
C GLY A 102 -1.01 4.58 -9.22
N LEU A 103 -0.71 5.27 -8.12
CA LEU A 103 0.58 5.24 -7.44
C LEU A 103 0.60 4.17 -6.33
N GLY A 104 0.26 2.93 -6.68
CA GLY A 104 0.11 1.83 -5.71
C GLY A 104 1.31 1.64 -4.78
N ASN A 105 2.53 1.88 -5.29
CA ASN A 105 3.77 1.80 -4.50
C ASN A 105 3.85 2.85 -3.37
N ALA A 106 3.29 4.04 -3.57
CA ALA A 106 3.21 5.08 -2.54
C ALA A 106 1.97 4.91 -1.64
N ALA A 107 0.92 4.24 -2.14
CA ALA A 107 -0.30 4.01 -1.38
C ALA A 107 -0.09 3.02 -0.22
N THR A 108 0.66 1.93 -0.44
CA THR A 108 0.90 0.89 0.58
C THR A 108 1.49 1.40 1.89
N PRO A 109 2.60 2.18 1.92
CA PRO A 109 3.13 2.70 3.18
C PRO A 109 2.16 3.66 3.89
N MET A 110 1.36 4.42 3.15
CA MET A 110 0.31 5.27 3.72
C MET A 110 -0.84 4.43 4.29
N GLY A 111 -1.22 3.34 3.62
CA GLY A 111 -2.23 2.40 4.07
C GLY A 111 -1.82 1.68 5.37
N ILE A 112 -0.56 1.28 5.49
CA ILE A 112 -0.03 0.69 6.73
C ILE A 112 -0.08 1.71 7.88
N LYS A 113 0.36 2.96 7.66
CA LYS A 113 0.25 4.02 8.67
C LYS A 113 -1.21 4.30 9.07
N ALA A 114 -2.12 4.32 8.10
CA ALA A 114 -3.56 4.45 8.37
C ALA A 114 -4.07 3.28 9.23
N MET A 115 -3.67 2.04 8.92
CA MET A 115 -4.03 0.85 9.70
C MET A 115 -3.49 0.91 11.13
N GLN A 116 -2.25 1.36 11.32
CA GLN A 116 -1.65 1.56 12.65
C GLN A 116 -2.39 2.62 13.47
N GLU A 117 -2.81 3.73 12.85
CA GLU A 117 -3.63 4.75 13.53
C GLU A 117 -5.05 4.26 13.85
N LEU A 118 -5.66 3.44 12.98
CA LEU A 118 -6.94 2.79 13.28
C LEU A 118 -6.78 1.76 14.41
N GLN A 119 -5.67 1.04 14.47
CA GLN A 119 -5.39 0.07 15.53
C GLN A 119 -5.27 0.74 16.92
N LYS A 120 -4.82 1.99 17.00
CA LYS A 120 -4.82 2.76 18.27
C LYS A 120 -6.23 3.05 18.79
N LEU A 121 -7.23 3.06 17.90
CA LEU A 121 -8.64 3.22 18.25
C LEU A 121 -9.33 1.87 18.49
N ASN A 122 -8.62 0.76 18.25
CA ASN A 122 -9.17 -0.58 18.36
C ASN A 122 -9.27 -1.01 19.84
N PRO A 123 -10.47 -1.31 20.36
CA PRO A 123 -10.64 -1.80 21.72
C PRO A 123 -10.05 -3.21 21.93
N ASP A 124 -9.98 -4.03 20.87
CA ASP A 124 -9.42 -5.38 20.91
C ASP A 124 -8.35 -5.55 19.82
N PRO A 125 -7.05 -5.55 20.17
CA PRO A 125 -5.98 -5.66 19.19
C PRO A 125 -6.03 -6.90 18.29
N GLN A 126 -6.70 -7.99 18.71
CA GLN A 126 -6.78 -9.24 17.97
C GLN A 126 -7.95 -9.27 16.98
N THR A 127 -8.90 -8.34 17.09
CA THR A 127 -10.10 -8.30 16.25
C THR A 127 -10.10 -7.04 15.39
N ALA A 128 -10.25 -7.18 14.07
CA ALA A 128 -10.31 -6.03 13.18
C ALA A 128 -11.58 -5.19 13.41
N THR A 129 -11.41 -3.87 13.53
CA THR A 129 -12.56 -2.96 13.61
C THR A 129 -13.24 -2.79 12.25
N PRO A 130 -14.52 -2.41 12.21
CA PRO A 130 -15.20 -2.10 10.95
C PRO A 130 -14.43 -1.09 10.08
N ALA A 131 -13.83 -0.05 10.69
CA ALA A 131 -13.02 0.93 9.97
C ALA A 131 -11.81 0.28 9.28
N MET A 132 -11.13 -0.67 9.93
CA MET A 132 -10.01 -1.39 9.32
C MET A 132 -10.47 -2.27 8.15
N CYS A 133 -11.62 -2.94 8.29
CA CYS A 133 -12.21 -3.73 7.21
C CYS A 133 -12.57 -2.86 5.99
N THR A 134 -13.15 -1.68 6.21
CA THR A 134 -13.46 -0.74 5.12
C THR A 134 -12.21 -0.24 4.42
N LEU A 135 -11.16 0.12 5.19
CA LEU A 135 -9.89 0.53 4.59
C LEU A 135 -9.28 -0.57 3.72
N LEU A 136 -9.35 -1.82 4.18
CA LEU A 136 -8.88 -2.97 3.42
C LEU A 136 -9.71 -3.16 2.15
N ALA A 137 -11.05 -3.17 2.25
CA ALA A 137 -11.94 -3.33 1.10
C ALA A 137 -11.74 -2.24 0.03
N LEU A 138 -11.49 -0.99 0.46
CA LEU A 138 -11.18 0.11 -0.46
C LEU A 138 -9.81 -0.06 -1.12
N ASN A 139 -8.79 -0.54 -0.40
CA ASN A 139 -7.48 -0.82 -0.99
C ASN A 139 -7.53 -2.03 -1.94
N THR A 140 -8.37 -3.03 -1.68
CA THR A 140 -8.53 -4.18 -2.57
C THR A 140 -9.30 -3.83 -3.85
N SER A 141 -10.31 -2.95 -3.76
CA SER A 141 -11.12 -2.54 -4.92
C SER A 141 -10.53 -1.37 -5.72
N SER A 142 -9.67 -0.56 -5.08
CA SER A 142 -8.82 0.50 -5.67
C SER A 142 -9.41 1.23 -6.89
N ILE A 143 -10.17 2.31 -6.66
CA ILE A 143 -10.50 3.25 -7.74
C ILE A 143 -9.21 3.88 -8.24
N THR A 144 -8.91 3.70 -9.52
CA THR A 144 -7.70 4.23 -10.17
C THR A 144 -8.11 5.02 -11.41
N LEU A 145 -7.97 6.35 -11.37
CA LEU A 145 -8.28 7.24 -12.51
C LEU A 145 -7.29 7.03 -13.66
N ILE A 146 -6.01 6.91 -13.34
CA ILE A 146 -4.95 6.73 -14.32
C ILE A 146 -4.09 5.54 -13.88
N PRO A 147 -4.22 4.36 -14.52
CA PRO A 147 -3.44 3.18 -14.17
C PRO A 147 -2.02 3.28 -14.73
N THR A 148 -1.25 4.23 -14.22
CA THR A 148 0.11 4.58 -14.69
C THR A 148 1.05 3.37 -14.72
N THR A 149 0.99 2.50 -13.70
CA THR A 149 1.78 1.27 -13.67
C THR A 149 1.40 0.28 -14.78
N LEU A 150 0.11 0.12 -15.11
CA LEU A 150 -0.29 -0.77 -16.20
C LEU A 150 0.06 -0.19 -17.56
N ILE A 151 -0.07 1.13 -17.72
CA ILE A 151 0.38 1.83 -18.93
C ILE A 151 1.89 1.60 -19.12
N ALA A 152 2.67 1.75 -18.06
CA ALA A 152 4.11 1.49 -18.05
C ALA A 152 4.47 0.06 -18.46
N ILE A 153 3.78 -0.93 -17.87
CA ILE A 153 3.96 -2.34 -18.25
C ILE A 153 3.63 -2.52 -19.74
N ARG A 154 2.49 -2.00 -20.21
CA ARG A 154 2.12 -2.09 -21.63
C ARG A 154 3.14 -1.45 -22.56
N MET A 155 3.72 -0.31 -22.17
CA MET A 155 4.81 0.32 -22.92
C MET A 155 6.06 -0.58 -22.99
N ASN A 156 6.47 -1.17 -21.86
CA ASN A 156 7.64 -2.05 -21.80
C ASN A 156 7.47 -3.33 -22.62
N TYR A 157 6.24 -3.81 -22.81
CA TYR A 157 5.91 -4.97 -23.64
C TYR A 157 5.49 -4.61 -25.07
N GLY A 158 5.75 -3.39 -25.54
CA GLY A 158 5.57 -3.00 -26.95
C GLY A 158 4.13 -2.79 -27.40
N SER A 159 3.20 -2.50 -26.48
CA SER A 159 1.80 -2.21 -26.82
C SER A 159 1.69 -1.00 -27.75
N ALA A 160 1.01 -1.15 -28.89
CA ALA A 160 0.73 -0.05 -29.83
C ALA A 160 -0.08 1.09 -29.20
N ASN A 161 -1.08 0.75 -28.37
CA ASN A 161 -1.90 1.72 -27.62
C ASN A 161 -1.86 1.42 -26.10
N PRO A 162 -0.86 1.90 -25.35
CA PRO A 162 -0.73 1.64 -23.91
C PRO A 162 -1.86 2.24 -23.06
N THR A 163 -2.54 3.29 -23.54
CA THR A 163 -3.56 4.05 -22.80
C THR A 163 -4.99 3.56 -23.02
N GLU A 164 -5.23 2.65 -23.97
CA GLU A 164 -6.58 2.13 -24.29
C GLU A 164 -7.26 1.49 -23.07
N ILE A 165 -6.49 0.94 -22.14
CA ILE A 165 -6.98 0.31 -20.91
C ILE A 165 -7.56 1.29 -19.89
N VAL A 166 -7.36 2.60 -20.05
CA VAL A 166 -7.77 3.59 -19.03
C VAL A 166 -9.29 3.54 -18.83
N GLY A 167 -10.07 3.52 -19.91
CA GLY A 167 -11.53 3.51 -19.83
C GLY A 167 -12.08 2.22 -19.20
N THR A 168 -11.57 1.06 -19.62
CA THR A 168 -12.01 -0.24 -19.10
C THR A 168 -11.58 -0.44 -17.63
N THR A 169 -10.38 0.02 -17.26
CA THR A 169 -9.89 -0.02 -15.87
C THR A 169 -10.72 0.89 -14.97
N LEU A 170 -11.05 2.10 -15.42
CA LEU A 170 -11.89 3.01 -14.65
C LEU A 170 -13.28 2.42 -14.41
N ALA A 171 -13.91 1.87 -15.45
CA ALA A 171 -15.22 1.22 -15.31
C ALA A 171 -15.17 0.02 -14.36
N ALA A 172 -14.18 -0.86 -14.51
CA ALA A 172 -14.01 -2.03 -13.66
C ALA A 172 -13.79 -1.64 -12.18
N THR A 173 -12.96 -0.64 -11.92
CA THR A 173 -12.65 -0.21 -10.54
C THR A 173 -13.82 0.51 -9.87
N ILE A 174 -14.62 1.29 -10.62
CA ILE A 174 -15.87 1.87 -10.10
C ILE A 174 -16.85 0.76 -9.68
N ILE A 175 -17.04 -0.26 -10.51
CA ILE A 175 -17.91 -1.41 -10.20
C ILE A 175 -17.37 -2.17 -8.97
N ALA A 176 -16.08 -2.46 -8.96
CA ALA A 176 -15.43 -3.17 -7.85
C ALA A 176 -15.54 -2.41 -6.53
N THR A 177 -15.31 -1.09 -6.52
CA THR A 177 -15.44 -0.28 -5.31
C THR A 177 -16.89 -0.11 -4.88
N GLY A 178 -17.84 0.01 -5.81
CA GLY A 178 -19.26 -0.01 -5.50
C GLY A 178 -19.68 -1.32 -4.81
N ALA A 179 -19.27 -2.46 -5.35
CA ALA A 179 -19.51 -3.77 -4.75
C ALA A 179 -18.85 -3.92 -3.38
N ALA A 180 -17.61 -3.44 -3.23
CA ALA A 180 -16.88 -3.48 -1.96
C ALA A 180 -17.57 -2.64 -0.87
N ILE A 181 -18.00 -1.42 -1.19
CA ILE A 181 -18.74 -0.56 -0.26
C ILE A 181 -20.10 -1.18 0.08
N ALA A 182 -20.81 -1.74 -0.90
CA ALA A 182 -22.09 -2.40 -0.67
C ALA A 182 -21.95 -3.60 0.28
N ALA A 183 -20.95 -4.46 0.05
CA ALA A 183 -20.64 -5.59 0.91
C ALA A 183 -20.23 -5.13 2.31
N ASP A 184 -19.32 -4.17 2.42
CA ASP A 184 -18.89 -3.59 3.70
C ASP A 184 -20.09 -3.06 4.50
N ARG A 185 -20.98 -2.29 3.85
CA ARG A 185 -22.16 -1.74 4.52
C ARG A 185 -23.18 -2.81 4.90
N TRP A 186 -23.34 -3.85 4.09
CA TRP A 186 -24.21 -4.97 4.38
C TRP A 186 -23.72 -5.77 5.60
N TYR A 187 -22.43 -6.09 5.66
CA TYR A 187 -21.84 -6.76 6.81
C TYR A 187 -21.86 -5.91 8.07
N ARG A 188 -21.59 -4.60 7.97
CA ARG A 188 -21.70 -3.65 9.09
C ARG A 188 -23.11 -3.55 9.65
N ARG A 189 -24.16 -3.65 8.81
CA ARG A 189 -25.56 -3.64 9.27
C ARG A 189 -25.94 -4.93 10.00
N ARG A 190 -25.34 -6.07 9.62
CA ARG A 190 -25.61 -7.37 10.27
C ARG A 190 -24.78 -7.61 11.51
N SER A 191 -23.56 -7.09 11.54
CA SER A 191 -22.69 -7.13 12.71
C SER A 191 -23.11 -6.03 13.68
N LYS A 192 -23.74 -6.40 14.81
CA LYS A 192 -24.03 -5.47 15.91
C LYS A 192 -22.71 -5.01 16.56
N SER A 193 -21.93 -4.16 15.93
CA SER A 193 -20.73 -3.59 16.55
C SER A 193 -21.15 -2.45 17.49
N ALA A 194 -20.81 -2.60 18.76
CA ALA A 194 -21.07 -1.65 19.83
C ALA A 194 -20.56 -0.23 19.48
N PRO A 195 -21.23 0.83 19.99
CA PRO A 195 -20.82 2.20 19.73
C PRO A 195 -19.37 2.45 20.22
N PRO A 196 -18.61 3.33 19.56
CA PRO A 196 -17.25 3.65 19.98
C PRO A 196 -17.25 4.20 21.42
N PRO A 197 -16.32 3.78 22.30
CA PRO A 197 -16.26 4.29 23.64
C PRO A 197 -15.89 5.78 23.61
N SER A 198 -16.63 6.58 24.40
CA SER A 198 -16.28 7.97 24.67
C SER A 198 -14.83 8.04 25.15
N ILE A 199 -14.00 8.86 24.50
CA ILE A 199 -12.59 9.07 24.87
C ILE A 199 -12.54 9.47 26.35
N ASN A 200 -12.21 8.51 27.22
CA ASN A 200 -12.13 8.76 28.65
C ASN A 200 -10.85 9.55 28.92
N LYS A 201 -11.00 10.87 29.09
CA LYS A 201 -9.91 11.84 29.32
C LYS A 201 -9.02 11.51 30.54
N ARG A 202 -9.36 10.52 31.37
CA ARG A 202 -8.63 10.15 32.58
C ARG A 202 -7.31 9.39 32.36
N LYS A 203 -7.11 8.65 31.26
CA LYS A 203 -5.83 7.93 31.03
C LYS A 203 -4.66 8.81 30.60
N ARG A 204 -4.90 10.07 30.20
CA ARG A 204 -3.84 10.98 29.74
C ARG A 204 -2.99 11.57 30.88
N LYS A 205 -3.40 11.41 32.14
CA LYS A 205 -2.66 11.94 33.30
C LYS A 205 -1.63 10.94 33.86
N THR A 206 -1.88 9.63 33.74
CA THR A 206 -1.00 8.58 34.26
C THR A 206 0.19 8.29 33.35
N ASP A 207 0.06 8.51 32.04
CA ASP A 207 1.16 8.25 31.09
C ASP A 207 2.20 9.40 31.04
N LYS A 208 1.84 10.58 31.56
CA LYS A 208 2.78 11.70 31.71
C LYS A 208 3.71 11.56 32.91
N THR A 209 3.41 10.68 33.85
CA THR A 209 4.23 10.49 35.07
C THR A 209 5.37 9.49 34.85
N HIS A 210 5.31 8.64 33.81
CA HIS A 210 6.38 7.70 33.48
C HIS A 210 7.27 8.15 32.31
N ALA A 211 7.03 9.31 31.71
CA ALA A 211 7.84 9.85 30.62
C ALA A 211 8.97 10.81 31.08
N VAL A 212 9.47 10.65 32.31
CA VAL A 212 10.65 11.38 32.80
C VAL A 212 11.64 10.37 33.36
N THR A 213 12.44 9.77 32.48
CA THR A 213 13.87 9.46 32.65
C THR A 213 14.33 8.55 31.51
N HIS A 214 14.88 9.12 30.45
CA HIS A 214 16.01 8.51 29.75
C HIS A 214 16.94 9.65 29.32
N PRO A 215 18.23 9.58 29.69
CA PRO A 215 19.17 10.68 29.49
C PRO A 215 19.58 10.78 28.01
N ALA A 216 19.78 12.02 27.58
CA ALA A 216 20.45 12.35 26.34
C ALA A 216 21.97 12.05 26.44
N ALA A 217 22.57 11.86 25.26
CA ALA A 217 24.00 11.91 24.97
C ALA A 217 24.88 10.77 25.51
N ASP A 218 25.28 9.85 24.62
CA ASP A 218 26.69 9.58 24.30
C ASP A 218 26.82 8.29 23.45
N SER A 219 27.22 8.47 22.18
CA SER A 219 28.01 7.54 21.34
C SER A 219 27.93 7.92 19.86
N LEU A 220 28.28 9.17 19.56
CA LEU A 220 28.73 9.58 18.23
C LEU A 220 30.22 9.93 18.35
N SER A 221 31.07 8.91 18.35
CA SER A 221 32.50 9.08 18.12
C SER A 221 33.14 7.77 17.64
N ALA A 222 33.77 7.85 16.47
CA ALA A 222 34.84 6.99 15.96
C ALA A 222 34.47 5.63 15.32
N VAL A 223 34.09 5.66 14.04
CA VAL A 223 34.62 4.71 13.06
C VAL A 223 35.15 5.52 11.87
N SER A 224 36.48 5.66 11.84
CA SER A 224 37.24 6.27 10.75
C SER A 224 37.31 5.28 9.56
N PRO A 225 37.16 5.72 8.30
CA PRO A 225 37.46 4.88 7.14
C PRO A 225 38.96 4.90 6.87
N GLY A 226 39.61 3.74 7.02
CA GLY A 226 40.99 3.53 6.58
C GLY A 226 41.09 3.56 5.06
N GLY A 227 41.48 4.72 4.52
CA GLY A 227 42.02 4.87 3.18
C GLY A 227 43.51 5.23 3.30
N GLY A 228 44.39 4.25 3.06
CA GLY A 228 45.81 4.48 2.82
C GLY A 228 46.06 4.78 1.33
N PRO A 229 47.04 5.63 0.99
CA PRO A 229 47.26 6.08 -0.38
C PRO A 229 48.08 5.09 -1.22
N ILE A 230 47.94 5.29 -2.52
CA ILE A 230 48.64 4.67 -3.63
C ILE A 230 50.16 4.84 -3.49
N ALA A 231 50.91 3.75 -3.72
CA ALA A 231 52.25 3.73 -4.30
C ALA A 231 52.38 2.45 -5.14
#